data_AF-E5AEN3-F1
#
_entry.id   AF-E5AEN3-F1
#
_cell.length_a   1.000
_cell.length_b   1.000
_cell.length_c   1.000
_cell.angle_alpha   90.00
_cell.angle_beta   90.00
_cell.angle_gamma   90.00
#
_symmetry.space_group_name_H-M   'P 1'
#
loop_
_entity.id
_entity.type
_entity.pdbx_description
1 polymer ?
#
loop_
_entity_poly.entity_id
_entity_poly.type
_entity_poly.pdbx_seq_one_letter_code
_entity_poly.pdbx_strand_id
1 'polypeptide(L)'
;MYALMDLDPDGIAIMSTYKYGSYRLAHEDVTTNDRPGLSLPNIRWLGVKAHQISRTPVGESDTGTGAIPRLQGVMKLTWRDRGKAMRMLEWDLCADDGPEQEWRGALQSMLMLNGKAEMQILDELPDGLVGWLHSELVQECEQAAVHENSRATRFQVAEDGMLF
;
A
#
# COMPACT_ATOMS: atom_id res chain seq x y z
N MET A 1 -11.54 5.67 -3.57
CA MET A 1 -11.58 5.57 -2.10
C MET A 1 -10.18 5.21 -1.63
N TYR A 2 -9.70 5.77 -0.54
CA TYR A 2 -8.39 5.45 0.02
C TYR A 2 -8.57 4.72 1.34
N ALA A 3 -7.69 3.77 1.62
CA ALA A 3 -7.62 3.09 2.90
C ALA A 3 -6.24 3.29 3.51
N LEU A 4 -6.21 3.91 4.69
CA LEU A 4 -5.02 4.08 5.50
C LEU A 4 -4.75 2.81 6.30
N MET A 5 -3.63 2.13 6.04
CA MET A 5 -3.30 0.84 6.68
C MET A 5 -1.83 0.78 7.12
N ASP A 6 -1.56 -0.06 8.11
CA ASP A 6 -0.21 -0.36 8.59
C ASP A 6 0.61 -1.07 7.51
N LEU A 7 1.93 -0.91 7.58
CA LEU A 7 2.88 -1.63 6.73
C LEU A 7 3.21 -2.97 7.37
N ASP A 8 2.25 -3.88 7.36
CA ASP A 8 2.44 -5.26 7.76
C ASP A 8 1.54 -6.24 6.97
N PRO A 9 1.77 -7.57 7.10
CA PRO A 9 0.98 -8.56 6.37
C PRO A 9 -0.50 -8.60 6.78
N ASP A 10 -0.85 -8.16 7.98
CA ASP A 10 -2.24 -8.08 8.44
C ASP A 10 -2.95 -6.88 7.76
N GLY A 11 -2.29 -5.73 7.62
CA GLY A 11 -2.79 -4.55 6.90
C GLY A 11 -3.10 -4.82 5.43
N ILE A 12 -2.22 -5.53 4.71
CA ILE A 12 -2.48 -5.95 3.32
C ILE A 12 -3.65 -6.94 3.24
N ALA A 13 -3.79 -7.86 4.21
CA ALA A 13 -4.92 -8.79 4.24
C ALA A 13 -6.26 -8.07 4.48
N ILE A 14 -6.27 -7.02 5.30
CA ILE A 14 -7.44 -6.15 5.50
C ILE A 14 -7.78 -5.44 4.19
N MET A 15 -6.78 -4.86 3.51
CA MET A 15 -6.98 -4.21 2.21
C MET A 15 -7.59 -5.19 1.19
N SER A 16 -7.06 -6.40 1.09
CA SER A 16 -7.58 -7.46 0.21
C SER A 16 -9.06 -7.76 0.49
N THR A 17 -9.45 -7.80 1.76
CA THR A 17 -10.84 -8.03 2.16
C THR A 17 -11.78 -6.93 1.65
N TYR A 18 -11.37 -5.66 1.74
CA TYR A 18 -12.19 -4.56 1.22
C TYR A 18 -12.18 -4.50 -0.32
N LYS A 19 -11.06 -4.82 -0.96
CA LYS A 19 -10.91 -4.69 -2.41
C LYS A 19 -11.58 -5.85 -3.18
N TYR A 20 -11.39 -7.08 -2.70
CA TYR A 20 -11.78 -8.32 -3.37
C TYR A 20 -12.84 -9.12 -2.61
N GLY A 21 -13.24 -8.66 -1.43
CA GLY A 21 -14.15 -9.41 -0.55
C GLY A 21 -13.41 -10.38 0.37
N SER A 22 -14.10 -10.84 1.41
CA SER A 22 -13.59 -11.86 2.31
C SER A 22 -13.71 -13.23 1.68
N TYR A 23 -12.59 -13.95 1.55
CA TYR A 23 -12.60 -15.35 1.10
C TYR A 23 -13.53 -16.24 1.95
N ARG A 24 -13.70 -15.92 3.24
CA ARG A 24 -14.58 -16.66 4.16
C ARG A 24 -16.08 -16.45 3.91
N LEU A 25 -16.45 -15.37 3.21
CA LEU A 25 -17.85 -15.00 2.93
C LEU A 25 -18.24 -15.25 1.47
N ALA A 26 -17.32 -15.75 0.64
CA ALA A 26 -17.56 -16.00 -0.79
C ALA A 26 -18.74 -16.95 -1.05
N HIS A 27 -19.13 -17.79 -0.08
CA HIS A 27 -20.28 -18.68 -0.16
C HIS A 27 -21.63 -18.01 0.19
N GLU A 28 -21.62 -16.89 0.91
CA GLU A 28 -22.83 -16.12 1.23
C GLU A 28 -23.24 -15.20 0.07
N ASP A 29 -22.26 -14.67 -0.67
CA ASP A 29 -22.44 -13.84 -1.88
C ASP A 29 -23.25 -14.56 -2.98
N VAL A 30 -23.27 -15.89 -3.00
CA VAL A 30 -24.00 -16.70 -3.99
C VAL A 30 -25.47 -16.93 -3.58
N THR A 31 -25.81 -16.78 -2.30
CA THR A 31 -27.13 -17.17 -1.76
C THR A 31 -28.13 -16.03 -1.68
N THR A 32 -27.70 -14.77 -1.84
CA THR A 32 -28.59 -13.61 -1.84
C THR A 32 -28.42 -12.81 -3.13
N ASN A 33 -29.21 -13.16 -4.14
CA ASN A 33 -29.29 -12.51 -5.46
C ASN A 33 -29.61 -10.98 -5.44
N ASP A 34 -29.66 -10.33 -4.28
CA ASP A 34 -30.05 -8.93 -4.10
C ASP A 34 -28.98 -8.05 -3.42
N ARG A 35 -27.81 -8.58 -3.03
CA ARG A 35 -26.73 -7.77 -2.46
C ARG A 35 -25.40 -8.12 -3.10
N PRO A 36 -24.85 -7.29 -4.01
CA PRO A 36 -23.48 -7.48 -4.46
C PRO A 36 -22.55 -7.44 -3.23
N GLY A 37 -21.68 -8.44 -3.11
CA GLY A 37 -20.69 -8.52 -2.04
C GLY A 37 -19.94 -7.20 -1.91
N LEU A 38 -19.68 -6.78 -0.66
CA LEU A 38 -19.04 -5.50 -0.34
C LEU A 38 -17.59 -5.50 -0.81
N SER A 39 -17.38 -5.23 -2.10
CA SER A 39 -16.07 -5.08 -2.74
C SER A 39 -15.91 -3.66 -3.26
N LEU A 40 -14.74 -3.09 -3.00
CA LEU A 40 -14.35 -1.75 -3.40
C LEU A 40 -13.17 -1.88 -4.36
N PRO A 41 -13.39 -2.28 -5.63
CA PRO A 41 -12.30 -2.62 -6.55
C PRO A 41 -11.34 -1.46 -6.83
N ASN A 42 -11.83 -0.22 -6.64
CA ASN A 42 -11.05 1.01 -6.82
C ASN A 42 -10.52 1.58 -5.50
N ILE A 43 -10.52 0.81 -4.41
CA ILE A 43 -9.85 1.22 -3.18
C ILE A 43 -8.34 1.19 -3.38
N ARG A 44 -7.67 2.26 -2.97
CA ARG A 44 -6.23 2.42 -3.08
C ARG A 44 -5.61 2.43 -1.68
N TRP A 45 -4.45 1.81 -1.57
CA TRP A 45 -3.68 1.82 -0.33
C TRP A 45 -2.99 3.17 -0.16
N LEU A 46 -3.31 3.80 0.96
CA LEU A 46 -2.60 4.96 1.50
C LEU A 46 -1.93 4.46 2.78
N GLY A 47 -0.67 4.75 3.02
CA GLY A 47 -0.02 4.19 4.21
C GLY A 47 1.47 4.37 4.23
N VAL A 48 2.08 3.89 5.31
CA VAL A 48 3.52 3.89 5.48
C VAL A 48 4.11 2.98 4.40
N LYS A 49 5.00 3.50 3.56
CA LYS A 49 5.62 2.73 2.46
C LYS A 49 7.04 2.33 2.81
N ALA A 50 7.54 1.27 2.17
CA ALA A 50 8.85 0.68 2.45
C ALA A 50 10.02 1.67 2.36
N HIS A 51 9.92 2.71 1.53
CA HIS A 51 10.96 3.75 1.44
C HIS A 51 11.15 4.51 2.77
N GLN A 52 10.14 4.59 3.63
CA GLN A 52 10.24 5.21 4.95
C GLN A 52 11.01 4.33 5.96
N ILE A 53 10.94 2.99 5.82
CA ILE A 53 11.71 2.04 6.65
C ILE A 53 13.21 2.14 6.35
N SER A 54 13.59 2.28 5.07
CA SER A 54 15.00 2.30 4.63
C SER A 54 15.85 3.43 5.23
N ARG A 55 15.21 4.49 5.76
CA ARG A 55 15.90 5.63 6.39
C ARG A 55 16.27 5.36 7.86
N THR A 56 15.91 4.21 8.42
CA THR A 56 16.22 3.84 9.80
C THR A 56 17.31 2.77 9.85
N PRO A 57 18.53 3.08 10.35
CA PRO A 57 19.57 2.06 10.51
C PRO A 57 19.18 1.12 11.65
N VAL A 58 18.92 -0.15 11.32
CA VAL A 58 18.74 -1.23 12.29
C VAL A 58 20.13 -1.67 12.77
N GLY A 59 20.73 -0.86 13.65
CA GLY A 59 21.97 -1.18 14.35
C GLY A 59 21.70 -1.73 15.75
N GLU A 60 22.25 -2.91 16.05
CA GLU A 60 22.40 -3.44 17.40
C GLU A 60 23.63 -2.78 18.07
N SER A 61 23.44 -2.26 19.28
CA SER A 61 24.42 -1.73 20.25
C SER A 61 25.18 -0.42 19.95
N ASP A 62 24.95 0.53 20.87
CA ASP A 62 25.87 1.42 21.59
C ASP A 62 26.67 2.57 20.95
N THR A 63 26.52 3.71 21.64
CA THR A 63 27.44 4.85 21.84
C THR A 63 27.74 5.79 20.66
N GLY A 64 27.31 7.04 20.83
CA GLY A 64 28.00 8.20 20.26
C GLY A 64 27.26 8.91 19.12
N THR A 65 26.64 10.03 19.48
CA THR A 65 26.54 11.25 18.67
C THR A 65 25.59 11.22 17.45
N GLY A 66 24.43 11.87 17.60
CA GLY A 66 23.54 12.23 16.50
C GLY A 66 22.33 11.29 16.33
N ALA A 67 21.53 11.13 17.38
CA ALA A 67 20.31 10.34 17.34
C ALA A 67 19.29 10.98 16.36
N ILE A 68 19.28 10.50 15.10
CA ILE A 68 18.05 10.55 14.29
C ILE A 68 16.99 9.81 15.14
N PRO A 69 15.84 10.44 15.45
CA PRO A 69 14.81 9.76 16.22
C PRO A 69 14.49 8.43 15.52
N ARG A 70 14.64 7.31 16.24
CA ARG A 70 13.98 6.06 15.84
C ARG A 70 12.51 6.45 15.69
N LEU A 71 12.00 6.45 14.47
CA LEU A 71 10.58 6.67 14.21
C LEU A 71 9.84 5.60 15.03
N GLN A 72 9.07 6.00 16.05
CA GLN A 72 8.66 5.18 17.18
C GLN A 72 7.47 4.25 16.82
N GLY A 73 7.49 3.74 15.59
CA GLY A 73 6.53 2.80 15.03
C GLY A 73 7.12 1.78 14.07
N VAL A 74 8.45 1.78 13.83
CA VAL A 74 9.13 0.73 13.02
C VAL A 74 9.56 -0.42 13.94
N MET A 75 9.16 -1.64 13.59
CA MET A 75 9.40 -2.84 14.40
C MET A 75 10.01 -3.96 13.55
N LYS A 76 10.80 -4.85 14.17
CA LYS A 76 11.25 -6.08 13.50
C LYS A 76 10.03 -6.99 13.23
N LEU A 77 10.03 -7.68 12.09
CA LEU A 77 9.00 -8.69 11.82
C LEU A 77 9.00 -9.77 12.90
N THR A 78 7.82 -10.28 13.26
CA THR A 78 7.67 -11.48 14.08
C THR A 78 7.71 -12.74 13.20
N TRP A 79 7.82 -13.93 13.82
CA TRP A 79 7.78 -15.19 13.06
C TRP A 79 6.44 -15.36 12.33
N ARG A 80 5.33 -14.93 12.97
CA ARG A 80 3.99 -14.92 12.38
C ARG A 80 3.94 -14.03 11.14
N ASP A 81 4.51 -12.83 11.22
CA ASP A 81 4.51 -11.88 10.11
C ASP A 81 5.28 -12.44 8.92
N ARG A 82 6.49 -12.99 9.14
CA ARG A 82 7.29 -13.62 8.08
C ARG A 82 6.51 -14.77 7.43
N GLY A 83 5.96 -15.66 8.24
CA GLY A 83 5.18 -16.80 7.75
C GLY A 83 3.93 -16.40 6.99
N LYS A 84 3.27 -15.30 7.38
CA LYS A 84 2.10 -14.75 6.67
C LYS A 84 2.52 -14.05 5.38
N ALA A 85 3.57 -13.23 5.40
CA ALA A 85 4.08 -12.55 4.23
C ALA A 85 4.51 -13.52 3.12
N MET A 86 5.24 -14.58 3.47
CA MET A 86 5.64 -15.62 2.51
C MET A 86 4.41 -16.28 1.87
N ARG A 87 3.40 -16.65 2.67
CA ARG A 87 2.14 -17.23 2.16
C ARG A 87 1.35 -16.25 1.27
N MET A 88 1.41 -14.96 1.58
CA MET A 88 0.73 -13.93 0.77
C MET A 88 1.41 -13.70 -0.58
N LEU A 89 2.72 -13.94 -0.68
CA LEU A 89 3.43 -13.90 -1.96
C LEU A 89 3.06 -15.06 -2.89
N GLU A 90 2.42 -16.11 -2.37
CA GLU A 90 1.87 -17.24 -3.13
C GLU A 90 0.43 -16.97 -3.62
N TRP A 91 -0.19 -15.84 -3.23
CA TRP A 91 -1.51 -15.46 -3.74
C TRP A 91 -1.43 -15.04 -5.21
N ASP A 92 -2.41 -15.45 -6.02
CA ASP A 92 -2.52 -15.02 -7.43
C ASP A 92 -2.52 -13.49 -7.58
N LEU A 93 -3.08 -12.79 -6.59
CA LEU A 93 -3.06 -11.31 -6.51
C LEU A 93 -1.64 -10.74 -6.51
N CYS A 94 -0.72 -11.44 -5.83
CA CYS A 94 0.67 -11.03 -5.60
C CYS A 94 1.66 -11.82 -6.46
N ALA A 95 1.22 -12.58 -7.46
CA ALA A 95 2.09 -13.29 -8.40
C ALA A 95 2.95 -12.29 -9.21
N ASP A 96 3.97 -12.78 -9.94
CA ASP A 96 4.86 -11.90 -10.73
C ASP A 96 4.11 -11.11 -11.83
N ASP A 97 3.03 -11.66 -12.36
CA ASP A 97 2.10 -11.04 -13.30
C ASP A 97 0.73 -10.69 -12.66
N GLY A 98 0.65 -10.78 -11.33
CA GLY A 98 -0.56 -10.51 -10.57
C GLY A 98 -0.97 -9.03 -10.61
N PRO A 99 -2.26 -8.73 -10.34
CA PRO A 99 -2.77 -7.36 -10.35
C PRO A 99 -2.19 -6.45 -9.26
N GLU A 100 -1.73 -7.00 -8.13
CA GLU A 100 -1.33 -6.24 -6.94
C GLU A 100 0.19 -6.21 -6.74
N GLN A 101 0.90 -5.67 -7.74
CA GLN A 101 2.36 -5.53 -7.70
C GLN A 101 2.85 -4.64 -6.54
N GLU A 102 2.07 -3.64 -6.14
CA GLU A 102 2.39 -2.80 -4.97
C GLU A 102 2.43 -3.64 -3.68
N TRP A 103 1.51 -4.61 -3.53
CA TRP A 103 1.47 -5.49 -2.36
C TRP A 103 2.62 -6.48 -2.37
N ARG A 104 2.94 -7.07 -3.54
CA ARG A 104 4.10 -7.94 -3.72
C ARG A 104 5.39 -7.23 -3.31
N GLY A 105 5.62 -6.02 -3.84
CA GLY A 105 6.79 -5.21 -3.54
C GLY A 105 6.89 -4.82 -2.05
N ALA A 106 5.76 -4.50 -1.42
CA ALA A 106 5.72 -4.21 0.01
C ALA A 106 6.07 -5.44 0.87
N LEU A 107 5.49 -6.61 0.58
CA LEU A 107 5.78 -7.86 1.28
C LEU A 107 7.25 -8.28 1.14
N GLN A 108 7.79 -8.19 -0.07
CA GLN A 108 9.21 -8.44 -0.33
C GLN A 108 10.10 -7.46 0.44
N SER A 109 9.75 -6.17 0.44
CA SER A 109 10.51 -5.16 1.18
C SER A 109 10.48 -5.41 2.70
N MET A 110 9.32 -5.79 3.26
CA MET A 110 9.22 -6.17 4.68
C MET A 110 10.17 -7.32 5.00
N LEU A 111 10.17 -8.38 4.18
CA LEU A 111 11.03 -9.55 4.36
C LEU A 111 12.52 -9.20 4.23
N MET A 112 12.88 -8.44 3.20
CA MET A 112 14.26 -8.03 2.93
C MET A 112 14.83 -7.10 4.01
N LEU A 113 14.03 -6.14 4.48
CA LEU A 113 14.42 -5.19 5.54
C LEU A 113 14.17 -5.75 6.95
N ASN A 114 13.55 -6.92 7.05
CA ASN A 114 13.12 -7.54 8.30
C ASN A 114 12.28 -6.63 9.20
N GLY A 115 11.47 -5.73 8.59
CA GLY A 115 10.79 -4.64 9.26
C GLY A 115 9.32 -4.49 8.87
N LYS A 116 8.51 -4.02 9.81
CA LYS A 116 7.13 -3.55 9.63
C LYS A 116 6.97 -2.17 10.27
N ALA A 117 5.89 -1.46 9.93
CA ALA A 117 5.62 -0.16 10.53
C ALA A 117 4.13 0.07 10.81
N GLU A 118 3.81 0.60 11.98
CA GLU A 118 2.47 1.04 12.37
C GLU A 118 2.16 2.42 11.76
N MET A 119 0.93 2.68 11.31
CA MET A 119 0.53 3.96 10.71
C MET A 119 0.60 5.13 11.69
N GLN A 120 0.53 4.84 12.99
CA GLN A 120 0.61 5.83 14.09
C GLN A 120 1.93 6.61 14.08
N ILE A 121 2.94 6.08 13.41
CA ILE A 121 4.21 6.77 13.16
C ILE A 121 4.06 8.09 12.40
N LEU A 122 2.97 8.24 11.65
CA LEU A 122 2.66 9.43 10.88
C LEU A 122 2.25 10.60 11.80
N ASP A 123 1.77 10.33 13.01
CA ASP A 123 1.47 11.38 14.02
C ASP A 123 2.74 12.04 14.56
N GLU A 124 3.89 11.37 14.47
CA GLU A 124 5.19 11.89 14.92
C GLU A 124 5.85 12.81 13.88
N LEU A 125 5.29 12.91 12.67
CA LEU A 125 5.79 13.83 11.65
C LEU A 125 5.55 15.29 12.09
N PRO A 126 6.36 16.25 11.60
CA PRO A 126 6.22 17.67 11.98
C PRO A 126 4.81 18.25 11.75
N ASP A 127 4.12 17.79 10.71
CA ASP A 127 2.74 18.20 10.39
C ASP A 127 1.67 17.17 10.83
N GLY A 128 2.12 16.13 11.56
CA GLY A 128 1.32 15.00 12.02
C GLY A 128 0.64 14.22 10.89
N LEU A 129 -0.26 13.30 11.27
CA LEU A 129 -1.03 12.51 10.33
C LEU A 129 -1.88 13.37 9.39
N VAL A 130 -2.51 14.43 9.92
CA VAL A 130 -3.41 15.28 9.14
C VAL A 130 -2.66 16.03 8.04
N GLY A 131 -1.51 16.63 8.35
CA GLY A 131 -0.70 17.33 7.36
C GLY A 131 -0.08 16.38 6.33
N TRP A 132 0.33 15.19 6.76
CA TRP A 132 0.77 14.13 5.85
C TRP A 132 -0.35 13.70 4.90
N LEU A 133 -1.55 13.40 5.43
CA LEU A 133 -2.71 13.01 4.63
C LEU A 133 -3.10 14.08 3.60
N HIS A 134 -3.09 15.36 4.01
CA HIS A 134 -3.36 16.46 3.09
C HIS A 134 -2.36 16.48 1.94
N SER A 135 -1.06 16.32 2.24
CA SER A 135 0.01 16.34 1.24
C SER A 135 -0.10 15.18 0.26
N GLU A 136 -0.33 13.96 0.74
CA GLU A 136 -0.49 12.78 -0.13
C GLU A 136 -1.72 12.89 -1.02
N LEU A 137 -2.87 13.33 -0.47
CA LEU A 137 -4.10 13.46 -1.26
C LEU A 137 -3.99 14.55 -2.33
N VAL A 138 -3.28 15.65 -2.05
CA VAL A 138 -3.00 16.68 -3.06
C VAL A 138 -2.10 16.13 -4.17
N GLN A 139 -1.01 15.44 -3.83
CA GLN A 139 -0.13 14.83 -4.84
C GLN A 139 -0.86 13.82 -5.72
N GLU A 140 -1.75 13.02 -5.15
CA GLU A 140 -2.57 12.06 -5.91
C GLU A 140 -3.58 12.75 -6.84
N CYS A 141 -4.18 13.87 -6.41
CA CYS A 141 -5.02 14.71 -7.27
C CYS A 141 -4.23 15.30 -8.45
N GLU A 142 -3.00 15.78 -8.19
CA GLU A 142 -2.11 16.31 -9.24
C GLU A 142 -1.69 15.23 -10.24
N GLN A 143 -1.33 14.03 -9.77
CA GLN A 143 -0.97 12.91 -10.63
C GLN A 143 -2.15 12.43 -11.48
N ALA A 144 -3.36 12.41 -10.92
CA ALA A 144 -4.58 12.09 -11.67
C ALA A 144 -4.83 13.09 -12.82
N ALA A 145 -4.66 14.39 -12.56
CA ALA A 145 -4.80 15.44 -13.58
C ALA A 145 -3.76 15.31 -14.70
N VAL A 146 -2.51 14.97 -14.38
CA VAL A 146 -1.44 14.74 -15.37
C VAL A 146 -1.74 13.51 -16.24
N HIS A 147 -2.25 12.43 -15.64
CA HIS A 147 -2.63 11.23 -16.38
C HIS A 147 -3.81 11.47 -17.33
N GLU A 148 -4.80 12.26 -16.90
CA GLU A 148 -5.96 12.62 -17.72
C GLU A 148 -5.55 13.52 -18.90
N ASN A 149 -4.67 14.49 -18.66
CA ASN A 149 -4.15 15.37 -19.71
C ASN A 149 -3.27 14.62 -20.73
N SER A 150 -2.49 13.65 -20.26
CA SER A 150 -1.67 12.77 -21.12
C SER A 150 -2.54 11.85 -21.97
N ARG A 151 -3.67 11.37 -21.43
CA ARG A 151 -4.64 10.57 -22.18
C ARG A 151 -5.35 11.43 -23.24
N ALA A 152 -5.79 12.64 -22.89
CA ALA A 152 -6.43 13.57 -23.81
C ALA A 152 -5.52 13.95 -24.99
N THR A 153 -4.24 14.23 -24.72
CA THR A 153 -3.24 14.54 -25.76
C THR A 153 -3.01 13.35 -26.69
N ARG A 154 -3.01 12.11 -26.15
CA ARG A 154 -2.82 10.89 -26.95
C ARG A 154 -4.01 10.59 -27.88
N PHE A 155 -5.22 10.99 -27.49
CA PHE A 155 -6.41 10.90 -28.35
C PHE A 155 -6.40 11.97 -29.46
N GLN A 156 -5.93 13.20 -29.16
CA GLN A 156 -5.80 14.26 -30.18
C GLN A 156 -4.75 13.93 -31.26
N VAL A 157 -3.60 13.38 -30.88
CA VAL A 157 -2.55 12.96 -31.84
C VAL A 157 -3.01 11.81 -32.74
N ALA A 158 -3.94 10.97 -32.28
CA ALA A 158 -4.48 9.86 -33.08
C ALA A 158 -5.52 10.33 -34.12
N GLU A 159 -6.28 11.40 -33.84
CA GLU A 159 -7.24 11.95 -34.80
C GLU A 159 -6.58 12.78 -35.91
N ASP A 160 -5.49 13.49 -35.59
CA ASP A 160 -4.73 14.26 -36.59
C ASP A 160 -3.81 13.39 -37.48
N GLY A 161 -3.67 12.09 -37.16
CA GLY A 161 -2.78 11.13 -37.84
C GLY A 161 -3.43 10.32 -38.96
N MET A 162 -4.72 10.48 -39.26
CA MET A 162 -5.43 9.82 -40.37
C MET A 162 -5.86 10.81 -41.46
N LEU A 163 -4.88 11.50 -42.04
CA LEU A 163 -4.98 12.07 -43.38
C LEU A 163 -3.68 11.71 -44.08
N PHE A 164 -3.68 10.61 -44.85
CA PHE A 164 -3.08 10.42 -46.20
C PHE A 164 -3.24 8.94 -46.60
#